data_AF-A0AA88RTG1-F1
#
_entry.id   AF-A0AA88RTG1-F1
#
_cell.length_a   1.000
_cell.length_b   1.000
_cell.length_c   1.000
_cell.angle_alpha   90.00
_cell.angle_beta   90.00
_cell.angle_gamma   90.00
#
_symmetry.space_group_name_H-M   'P 1'
#
loop_
_entity.id
_entity.type
_entity.pdbx_description
1 polymer ?
#
loop_
_entity_poly.entity_id
_entity_poly.type
_entity_poly.pdbx_seq_one_letter_code
_entity_poly.pdbx_strand_id
1 'polypeptide(L)'
;MGKRRMRAKLPKIPDEVVFLEILPRLPVKALSRFKCVCKLWHATISDPKFRFSDQRQRVVFLSHPNTLRSKDDNNSFCELRSPWKEKALVRLLGSCNGLLLMSRASSVYLWNPDD
;
A
#
# COMPACT_ATOMS: atom_id res chain seq x y z
N MET A 1 50.04 -12.51 -4.09
CA MET A 1 49.42 -11.80 -5.24
C MET A 1 47.91 -12.00 -5.21
N GLY A 2 47.14 -11.01 -4.74
CA GLY A 2 45.68 -11.07 -4.69
C GLY A 2 45.07 -10.80 -6.07
N LYS A 3 44.28 -11.75 -6.61
CA LYS A 3 43.59 -11.60 -7.89
C LYS A 3 42.55 -10.48 -7.77
N ARG A 4 42.73 -9.36 -8.50
CA ARG A 4 41.71 -8.31 -8.64
C ARG A 4 40.50 -8.90 -9.38
N ARG A 5 39.38 -9.13 -8.68
CA ARG A 5 38.10 -9.42 -9.33
C ARG A 5 37.72 -8.21 -10.18
N MET A 6 37.68 -8.39 -11.50
CA MET A 6 37.08 -7.41 -12.39
C MET A 6 35.61 -7.28 -12.05
N ARG A 7 35.20 -6.07 -11.67
CA ARG A 7 33.80 -5.77 -11.35
C ARG A 7 33.06 -5.64 -12.68
N ALA A 8 32.21 -6.60 -13.01
CA ALA A 8 31.32 -6.48 -14.16
C ALA A 8 30.53 -5.16 -14.04
N LYS A 9 30.47 -4.38 -15.12
CA LYS A 9 29.60 -3.21 -15.19
C LYS A 9 28.16 -3.70 -15.16
N LEU A 10 27.53 -3.63 -14.00
CA LEU A 10 26.09 -3.86 -13.90
C LEU A 10 25.35 -2.74 -14.62
N PRO A 11 24.25 -3.03 -15.32
CA PRO A 11 23.38 -1.99 -15.85
C PRO A 11 22.92 -1.10 -14.69
N LYS A 12 23.08 0.22 -14.87
CA LYS A 12 22.63 1.21 -13.89
C LYS A 12 21.19 1.55 -14.18
N ILE A 13 20.34 1.44 -13.16
CA ILE A 13 18.98 1.98 -13.20
C ILE A 13 19.10 3.51 -13.13
N PRO A 14 18.42 4.27 -13.99
CA PRO A 14 18.40 5.74 -13.89
C PRO A 14 17.85 6.22 -12.54
N ASP A 15 18.45 7.28 -12.00
CA ASP A 15 18.06 7.84 -10.70
C ASP A 15 16.60 8.29 -10.67
N GLU A 16 16.10 8.85 -11.78
CA GLU A 16 14.68 9.24 -11.92
C GLU A 16 13.73 8.07 -11.68
N VAL A 17 14.02 6.90 -12.24
CA VAL A 17 13.20 5.70 -12.05
C VAL A 17 13.24 5.27 -10.58
N VAL A 18 14.41 5.33 -9.94
CA VAL A 18 14.54 4.98 -8.52
C VAL A 18 13.73 5.95 -7.63
N PHE A 19 13.90 7.26 -7.81
CA PHE A 19 13.35 8.26 -6.90
C PHE A 19 11.90 8.65 -7.20
N LEU A 20 11.43 8.53 -8.44
CA LEU A 20 10.08 8.93 -8.84
C LEU A 20 9.10 7.75 -8.99
N GLU A 21 9.59 6.54 -9.23
CA GLU A 21 8.73 5.37 -9.45
C GLU A 21 8.92 4.27 -8.42
N ILE A 22 10.16 3.90 -8.10
CA ILE A 22 10.43 2.76 -7.22
C ILE A 22 10.22 3.15 -5.76
N LEU A 23 10.99 4.12 -5.23
CA LEU A 23 10.90 4.49 -3.82
C LEU A 23 9.51 4.97 -3.44
N PRO A 24 8.81 5.81 -4.24
CA PRO A 24 7.45 6.22 -3.91
C PRO A 24 6.47 5.07 -3.75
N ARG A 25 6.67 3.90 -4.36
CA ARG A 25 5.73 2.78 -4.25
C ARG A 25 6.00 1.86 -3.06
N LEU A 26 7.03 2.13 -2.26
CA LEU A 26 7.42 1.28 -1.15
C LEU A 26 6.67 1.64 0.14
N PRO A 27 6.38 0.66 1.01
CA PRO A 27 5.88 0.93 2.35
C PRO A 27 6.81 1.83 3.16
N VAL A 28 6.24 2.65 4.04
CA VAL A 28 6.95 3.58 4.93
C VAL A 28 8.06 2.89 5.73
N LYS A 29 7.79 1.69 6.25
CA LYS A 29 8.77 0.90 7.03
C LYS A 29 10.02 0.54 6.21
N ALA A 30 9.86 0.24 4.92
CA ALA A 30 10.98 -0.03 4.03
C ALA A 30 11.78 1.25 3.74
N LEU A 31 11.07 2.34 3.45
CA LEU A 31 11.67 3.65 3.19
C LEU A 31 12.52 4.15 4.35
N SER A 32 12.06 3.99 5.60
CA SER A 32 12.84 4.35 6.78
C SER A 32 14.18 3.63 6.87
N ARG A 33 14.23 2.34 6.50
CA ARG A 33 15.48 1.56 6.46
C ARG A 33 16.40 2.00 5.31
N PHE A 34 15.81 2.44 4.21
CA PHE A 34 16.52 2.85 2.99
C PHE A 34 17.24 4.19 3.12
N LYS A 35 16.88 5.02 4.11
CA LYS A 35 17.66 6.20 4.51
C LYS A 35 19.12 5.86 4.86
N CYS A 36 19.43 4.62 5.24
CA CYS A 36 20.78 4.19 5.61
C CYS A 36 21.63 3.73 4.41
N VAL A 37 21.10 3.69 3.18
CA VAL A 37 21.83 3.18 2.00
C VAL A 37 22.91 4.15 1.54
N CYS A 38 22.56 5.43 1.34
CA CYS A 38 23.51 6.49 0.99
C CYS A 38 22.93 7.87 1.32
N LYS A 39 23.78 8.91 1.28
CA LYS A 39 23.40 10.30 1.57
C LYS A 39 22.27 10.82 0.66
N LEU A 40 22.31 10.45 -0.63
CA LEU A 40 21.28 10.86 -1.59
C LEU A 40 19.91 10.28 -1.21
N TRP A 41 19.85 8.98 -0.89
CA TRP A 41 18.61 8.32 -0.46
C TRP A 41 18.09 8.90 0.85
N HIS A 42 18.99 9.17 1.81
CA HIS A 42 18.62 9.85 3.05
C HIS A 42 17.97 11.21 2.79
N ALA A 43 18.61 12.05 1.95
CA ALA A 43 18.13 13.38 1.61
C ALA A 43 16.78 13.32 0.89
N THR A 44 16.64 12.47 -0.13
CA THR A 44 15.40 12.33 -0.90
C THR A 44 14.24 11.84 -0.03
N ILE A 45 14.42 10.77 0.75
CA ILE A 45 13.33 10.19 1.57
C ILE A 45 12.98 11.12 2.76
N SER A 46 13.89 12.02 3.16
CA SER A 46 13.62 12.97 4.24
C SER A 46 13.07 14.31 3.74
N ASP A 47 13.00 14.53 2.43
CA ASP A 47 12.37 15.73 1.85
C ASP A 47 10.85 15.69 2.11
N PRO A 48 10.25 16.73 2.72
CA PRO A 48 8.80 16.82 2.90
C PRO A 48 7.99 16.72 1.60
N LYS A 49 8.59 17.03 0.44
CA LYS A 49 7.97 16.91 -0.88
C LYS A 49 7.97 15.47 -1.41
N PHE A 50 8.75 14.57 -0.81
CA PHE A 50 8.78 13.17 -1.20
C PHE A 50 7.46 12.50 -0.85
N ARG A 51 6.65 12.24 -1.87
CA ARG A 51 5.39 11.53 -1.76
C ARG A 51 5.65 10.04 -1.89
N PHE A 52 5.43 9.30 -0.82
CA PHE A 52 5.33 7.84 -0.87
C PHE A 52 3.85 7.43 -0.90
N SER A 53 3.58 6.31 -1.55
CA SER A 53 2.31 5.63 -1.55
C SER A 53 2.13 5.14 -0.12
N ASP A 54 1.13 5.69 0.54
CA ASP A 54 0.62 5.15 1.77
C ASP A 54 0.01 3.79 1.43
N GLN A 55 0.84 2.74 1.43
CA GLN A 55 0.41 1.38 1.17
C GLN A 55 -0.31 0.90 2.42
N ARG A 56 -1.49 1.49 2.66
CA ARG A 56 -2.33 1.25 3.82
C ARG A 56 -2.67 -0.22 3.84
N GLN A 57 -2.16 -0.95 4.82
CA GLN A 57 -2.67 -2.28 5.12
C GLN A 57 -4.03 -2.12 5.79
N ARG A 58 -5.03 -1.73 4.99
CA ARG A 58 -6.40 -1.62 5.46
C ARG A 58 -6.95 -3.01 5.68
N VAL A 59 -7.15 -3.38 6.94
CA VAL A 59 -7.85 -4.61 7.26
C VAL A 59 -9.33 -4.30 7.38
N VAL A 60 -10.12 -4.86 6.47
CA VAL A 60 -11.57 -4.60 6.39
C VAL A 60 -12.34 -5.74 7.02
N PHE A 61 -13.25 -5.41 7.93
CA PHE A 61 -14.08 -6.37 8.63
C PHE A 61 -15.54 -5.89 8.69
N LEU A 62 -16.46 -6.84 8.86
CA LEU A 62 -17.88 -6.58 9.11
C LEU A 62 -18.10 -6.52 10.62
N SER A 63 -18.52 -5.37 11.16
CA SER A 63 -18.73 -5.21 12.61
C SER A 63 -20.18 -5.46 13.05
N HIS A 64 -21.15 -5.20 12.17
CA HIS A 64 -22.59 -5.38 12.35
C HIS A 64 -23.20 -5.70 10.98
N PRO A 65 -24.44 -6.25 10.88
CA PRO A 65 -25.07 -6.48 9.59
C PRO A 65 -25.08 -5.17 8.78
N ASN A 66 -24.27 -5.16 7.73
CA ASN A 66 -24.11 -4.08 6.75
C ASN A 66 -23.16 -2.92 7.09
N THR A 67 -22.36 -3.01 8.16
CA THR A 67 -21.32 -2.00 8.44
C THR A 67 -19.93 -2.55 8.15
N LEU A 68 -19.29 -2.00 7.11
CA LEU A 68 -17.90 -2.27 6.77
C LEU A 68 -17.00 -1.30 7.53
N ARG A 69 -16.03 -1.84 8.27
CA ARG A 69 -15.02 -1.04 8.96
C ARG A 69 -13.64 -1.44 8.47
N SER A 70 -12.80 -0.44 8.22
CA SER A 70 -11.37 -0.61 8.04
C SER A 70 -10.66 -0.32 9.36
N LYS A 71 -9.59 -1.04 9.61
CA LYS A 71 -8.59 -0.65 10.60
C LYS A 71 -7.44 0.02 9.88
N ASP A 72 -6.98 1.16 10.40
CA ASP A 72 -5.77 1.81 9.91
C ASP A 72 -4.52 1.33 10.68
N ASP A 73 -3.35 1.79 10.23
CA ASP A 73 -2.06 1.46 10.85
C ASP A 73 -1.94 2.02 12.29
N ASN A 74 -2.75 3.02 12.65
CA ASN A 74 -2.83 3.59 13.99
C ASN A 74 -3.79 2.80 14.89
N ASN A 75 -4.22 1.61 14.46
CA ASN A 75 -5.15 0.75 15.19
C ASN A 75 -6.53 1.42 15.39
N SER A 76 -6.82 2.49 14.66
CA SER A 76 -8.08 3.21 14.67
C SER A 76 -9.07 2.55 13.70
N PHE A 77 -10.35 2.54 14.07
CA PHE A 77 -11.42 2.01 13.22
C PHE A 77 -12.02 3.15 12.39
N CYS A 78 -11.98 3.02 11.07
CA CYS A 78 -12.69 3.90 10.14
C CYS A 78 -13.88 3.15 9.55
N GLU A 79 -15.06 3.76 9.56
CA GLU A 79 -16.22 3.21 8.85
C GLU A 79 -16.09 3.52 7.35
N LEU A 80 -16.27 2.49 6.52
CA LEU A 80 -16.24 2.66 5.08
C LEU A 80 -17.64 3.02 4.58
N ARG A 81 -17.74 4.01 3.70
CA ARG A 81 -19.03 4.35 3.08
C ARG A 81 -19.46 3.18 2.21
N SER A 82 -20.61 2.60 2.56
CA SER A 82 -21.22 1.57 1.72
C SER A 82 -21.49 2.15 0.32
N PRO A 83 -21.12 1.44 -0.77
CA PRO A 83 -21.48 1.86 -2.12
C PRO A 83 -22.99 1.76 -2.40
N TRP A 84 -23.76 1.16 -1.49
CA TRP A 84 -25.21 0.98 -1.62
C TRP A 84 -25.97 1.81 -0.59
N LYS A 85 -27.01 2.50 -1.06
CA LYS A 85 -27.94 3.29 -0.22
C LYS A 85 -28.91 2.42 0.60
N GLU A 86 -29.13 1.18 0.17
CA GLU A 86 -30.08 0.25 0.78
C GLU A 86 -29.39 -0.73 1.73
N LYS A 87 -30.05 -1.03 2.85
CA LYS A 87 -29.60 -1.98 3.87
C LYS A 87 -29.87 -3.43 3.42
N ALA A 88 -29.16 -3.91 2.41
CA ALA A 88 -29.16 -5.32 2.04
C ALA A 88 -28.04 -6.07 2.75
N LEU A 89 -28.26 -7.33 3.11
CA LEU A 89 -27.22 -8.19 3.71
C LEU A 89 -26.03 -8.33 2.77
N VAL A 90 -24.88 -7.88 3.25
CA VAL A 90 -23.60 -7.97 2.56
C VAL A 90 -22.70 -8.96 3.29
N ARG A 91 -22.19 -9.94 2.55
CA ARG A 91 -21.20 -10.89 3.05
C ARG A 91 -19.85 -10.64 2.38
N LEU A 92 -18.82 -10.43 3.19
CA LEU A 92 -17.43 -10.35 2.72
C LEU A 92 -16.95 -11.78 2.42
N LEU A 93 -16.52 -12.01 1.18
CA LEU A 93 -15.99 -13.28 0.71
C LEU A 93 -14.46 -13.33 0.79
N GLY A 94 -13.80 -12.18 0.64
CA GLY A 94 -12.34 -12.07 0.77
C GLY A 94 -11.82 -10.66 0.50
N SER A 95 -10.52 -10.46 0.73
CA SER A 95 -9.81 -9.22 0.43
C SER A 95 -8.45 -9.51 -0.23
N CYS A 96 -8.03 -8.63 -1.15
CA CYS A 96 -6.73 -8.70 -1.82
C CYS A 96 -6.23 -7.30 -2.17
N ASN A 97 -5.11 -6.86 -1.60
CA ASN A 97 -4.47 -5.57 -1.90
C ASN A 97 -5.42 -4.36 -1.88
N GLY A 98 -6.32 -4.29 -0.90
CA GLY A 98 -7.32 -3.23 -0.78
C GLY A 98 -8.63 -3.48 -1.54
N LEU A 99 -8.66 -4.43 -2.49
CA LEU A 99 -9.90 -4.87 -3.14
C LEU A 99 -10.68 -5.81 -2.24
N LEU A 100 -12.00 -5.65 -2.23
CA LEU A 100 -12.94 -6.42 -1.44
C LEU A 100 -13.87 -7.22 -2.36
N LEU A 101 -13.91 -8.54 -2.17
CA LEU A 101 -14.87 -9.41 -2.83
C LEU A 101 -16.06 -9.63 -1.90
N MET A 102 -17.24 -9.26 -2.36
CA MET A 102 -18.45 -9.21 -1.55
C MET A 102 -19.61 -9.88 -2.30
N SER A 103 -20.52 -10.50 -1.55
CA SER A 103 -21.78 -11.00 -2.10
C SER A 103 -22.95 -10.28 -1.44
N ARG A 104 -23.99 -10.02 -2.24
CA ARG A 104 -25.21 -9.35 -1.83
C ARG A 104 -26.36 -9.94 -2.65
N ALA A 105 -27.37 -10.48 -1.95
CA ALA A 105 -28.41 -11.31 -2.56
C ALA A 105 -27.79 -12.41 -3.46
N SER A 106 -28.16 -12.46 -4.74
CA SER A 106 -27.66 -13.43 -5.71
C SER A 106 -26.49 -12.91 -6.57
N SER A 107 -25.91 -11.76 -6.20
CA SER A 107 -24.88 -11.08 -6.98
C SER A 107 -23.56 -10.97 -6.22
N VAL A 108 -22.46 -11.01 -6.97
CA VAL A 108 -21.09 -10.83 -6.48
C VAL A 108 -20.53 -9.49 -6.96
N TYR A 109 -19.80 -8.80 -6.09
CA TYR A 109 -19.24 -7.48 -6.32
C TYR A 109 -17.75 -7.48 -5.96
N LEU A 110 -16.96 -6.79 -6.78
CA LEU A 110 -15.59 -6.44 -6.47
C LEU A 110 -15.54 -4.93 -6.22
N TRP A 111 -15.06 -4.51 -5.05
CA TRP A 111 -15.10 -3.12 -4.62
C TRP A 111 -13.74 -2.63 -4.15
N ASN A 112 -13.35 -1.43 -4.59
CA ASN A 112 -12.22 -0.69 -4.05
C ASN A 112 -12.76 0.44 -3.14
N PRO A 113 -12.55 0.39 -1.82
CA PRO A 113 -13.06 1.39 -0.88
C PRO A 113 -12.27 2.72 -0.88
N ASP A 114 -11.43 2.96 -1.87
CA ASP A 114 -10.73 4.22 -2.08
C ASP A 114 -11.56 5.18 -2.97
N ASP A 115 -12.31 6.05 -2.29
CA ASP A 115 -12.69 7.37 -2.78
C ASP A 115 -12.08 8.40 -1.81
#